data_AF-A0A2R3QDM9-F1
#
_entry.id   AF-A0A2R3QDM9-F1
#
_cell.length_a   1.000
_cell.length_b   1.000
_cell.length_c   1.000
_cell.angle_alpha   90.00
_cell.angle_beta   90.00
_cell.angle_gamma   90.00
#
_symmetry.space_group_name_H-M   'P 1'
#
loop_
_entity.id
_entity.type
_entity.pdbx_description
1 polymer ?
#
loop_
_entity_poly.entity_id
_entity_poly.type
_entity_poly.pdbx_seq_one_letter_code
_entity_poly.pdbx_strand_id
1 'polypeptide(L)' 'MKYLVLAAVIAVVWALWRSGQRRPPPAAPRAGKRQPDAPEAMVRCARCGVHLPQSQALLEDGRSYCCDAHRRDG' A
#
# COMPACT_ATOMS: atom_id res chain seq x y z
N MET A 1 -21.34 23.14 -6.81
CA MET A 1 -21.19 21.91 -7.62
C MET A 1 -19.74 21.42 -7.72
N LYS A 2 -18.74 22.24 -8.11
CA LYS A 2 -17.34 21.79 -8.22
C LYS A 2 -16.72 21.21 -6.93
N TYR A 3 -17.15 21.71 -5.77
CA TYR A 3 -16.60 21.30 -4.47
C TYR A 3 -17.06 19.91 -4.02
N LEU A 4 -18.23 19.43 -4.50
CA LEU A 4 -18.71 18.08 -4.20
C LEU A 4 -17.87 17.01 -4.89
N VAL A 5 -17.50 17.27 -6.15
CA VAL A 5 -16.60 16.38 -6.91
C VAL A 5 -15.22 16.33 -6.27
N LEU A 6 -14.68 17.49 -5.85
CA LEU A 6 -13.42 17.57 -5.13
C LEU A 6 -13.44 16.79 -3.80
N ALA A 7 -14.50 16.97 -3.00
CA ALA A 7 -14.66 16.24 -1.75
C ALA A 7 -14.78 14.72 -1.96
N ALA A 8 -15.50 14.28 -2.99
CA ALA A 8 -15.64 12.88 -3.33
C ALA A 8 -14.30 12.24 -3.75
N VAL A 9 -13.52 12.93 -4.59
CA VAL A 9 -12.19 12.44 -5.00
C VAL A 9 -11.25 12.34 -3.79
N ILE A 10 -11.22 13.35 -2.92
CA ILE A 10 -10.40 13.32 -1.70
C ILE A 10 -10.86 12.19 -0.77
N ALA A 11 -12.16 11.99 -0.59
CA ALA A 11 -12.69 10.91 0.24
C ALA A 11 -12.33 9.52 -0.30
N VAL A 12 -12.36 9.33 -1.62
CA VAL A 12 -11.97 8.05 -2.26
C VAL A 12 -10.47 7.80 -2.10
N VAL A 13 -9.63 8.81 -2.35
CA VAL A 13 -8.17 8.71 -2.14
C VAL A 13 -7.86 8.40 -0.67
N TRP A 14 -8.52 9.09 0.27
CA TRP A 14 -8.35 8.86 1.69
C TRP A 14 -8.85 7.48 2.14
N ALA A 15 -9.99 7.02 1.60
CA ALA A 15 -10.53 5.70 1.91
C ALA A 15 -9.61 4.58 1.40
N LEU A 16 -9.03 4.74 0.21
CA LEU A 16 -8.04 3.81 -0.34
C LEU A 16 -6.71 3.84 0.43
N TRP A 17 -6.28 5.02 0.92
CA TRP A 17 -5.14 5.12 1.84
C TRP A 17 -5.41 4.48 3.21
N ARG A 18 -6.65 4.59 3.73
CA ARG A 18 -7.02 4.10 5.07
C ARG A 18 -7.43 2.63 5.08
N SER A 19 -7.90 2.07 3.97
CA SER A 19 -8.23 0.64 3.89
C SER A 19 -7.00 -0.26 3.98
N GLY A 20 -5.81 0.24 3.60
CA GLY A 20 -4.52 -0.42 3.85
C GLY A 20 -4.06 -0.39 5.32
N GLN A 21 -4.79 0.31 6.19
CA GLN A 21 -4.45 0.51 7.60
C GLN A 21 -5.38 -0.25 8.56
N ARG A 22 -6.34 -1.03 8.05
CA ARG A 22 -7.05 -2.01 8.88
C ARG A 22 -6.14 -3.21 9.15
N ARG A 23 -5.12 -2.98 9.99
CA ARG A 23 -4.50 -4.06 10.74
C ARG A 23 -5.62 -4.71 11.55
N PRO A 24 -5.94 -6.01 11.39
CA PRO A 24 -6.58 -6.71 12.49
C PRO A 24 -5.68 -6.50 13.72
N PRO A 25 -6.24 -6.23 14.92
CA PRO A 25 -5.44 -6.21 16.14
C PRO A 25 -4.65 -7.53 16.19
N PRO A 26 -3.37 -7.52 16.62
CA PRO A 26 -2.58 -8.73 16.70
C PRO A 26 -3.22 -9.63 17.76
N ALA A 27 -4.10 -10.53 17.33
CA ALA A 27 -4.51 -11.66 18.13
C ALA A 27 -3.29 -12.59 18.20
N ALA A 28 -2.85 -12.83 19.42
CA ALA A 28 -1.70 -13.60 19.88
C ALA A 28 -1.35 -14.86 19.03
N PRO A 29 -0.07 -15.28 19.03
CA PRO A 29 0.40 -16.37 18.19
C PRO A 29 -0.20 -17.69 18.66
N ARG A 30 -1.10 -18.27 17.85
CA ARG A 30 -1.41 -19.69 17.96
C ARG A 30 -0.55 -20.44 16.94
N ALA A 31 0.38 -21.19 17.50
CA ALA A 31 1.17 -22.21 16.82
C ALA A 31 0.28 -23.06 15.90
N GLY A 32 0.66 -23.19 14.64
CA GLY A 32 -0.12 -23.97 13.70
C GLY A 32 0.29 -23.82 12.25
N LYS A 33 1.34 -24.56 11.88
CA LYS A 33 1.55 -25.17 10.55
C LYS A 33 1.85 -24.23 9.36
N ARG A 34 2.82 -24.73 8.58
CA ARG A 34 3.36 -24.22 7.32
C ARG A 34 4.26 -23.00 7.53
N GLN A 35 5.56 -23.21 7.32
CA GLN A 35 6.54 -22.16 7.14
C GLN A 35 5.97 -21.19 6.09
N PRO A 36 5.47 -20.00 6.49
CA PRO A 36 5.14 -18.99 5.50
C PRO A 36 6.48 -18.41 5.07
N ASP A 37 6.63 -18.12 3.78
CA ASP A 37 7.73 -17.32 3.26
C ASP A 37 8.10 -16.21 4.25
N ALA A 38 9.39 -16.08 4.53
CA ALA A 38 9.90 -15.09 5.49
C ALA A 38 9.20 -13.74 5.23
N PRO A 39 8.77 -13.02 6.28
CA PRO A 39 8.00 -11.79 6.11
C PRO A 39 8.82 -10.79 5.29
N GLU A 40 8.46 -10.62 4.01
CA GLU A 40 9.11 -9.66 3.13
C GLU A 40 8.82 -8.24 3.62
N ALA A 41 9.78 -7.34 3.47
CA ALA A 41 9.60 -5.95 3.85
C ALA A 41 8.45 -5.36 3.01
N MET A 42 7.38 -4.89 3.67
CA MET A 42 6.32 -4.17 2.96
C MET A 42 6.75 -2.72 2.75
N VAL A 43 6.77 -2.30 1.49
CA VAL A 43 7.15 -0.95 1.08
C VAL A 43 5.93 -0.20 0.55
N ARG A 44 5.99 1.13 0.61
CA ARG A 44 4.88 2.01 0.22
C ARG A 44 5.18 2.65 -1.12
N CYS A 45 4.23 2.59 -2.05
CA CYS A 45 4.36 3.27 -3.33
C CYS A 45 4.47 4.80 -3.13
N ALA A 46 5.48 5.45 -3.70
CA ALA A 46 5.68 6.90 -3.55
C ALA A 46 4.60 7.74 -4.27
N ARG A 47 3.99 7.19 -5.33
CA ARG A 47 2.96 7.87 -6.13
C ARG A 47 1.54 7.70 -5.57
N CYS A 48 1.11 6.45 -5.36
CA CYS A 48 -0.28 6.14 -4.97
C CYS A 48 -0.43 5.77 -3.48
N GLY A 49 0.67 5.49 -2.78
CA GLY A 49 0.64 5.13 -1.35
C GLY A 49 0.19 3.70 -1.03
N VAL A 50 0.01 2.84 -2.04
CA VAL A 50 -0.33 1.42 -1.82
C VAL A 50 0.83 0.69 -1.15
N HIS A 51 0.51 -0.23 -0.23
CA HIS A 51 1.50 -1.09 0.40
C HIS A 51 1.58 -2.41 -0.35
N LEU A 52 2.80 -2.83 -0.66
CA LEU A 52 3.08 -4.04 -1.42
C LEU A 52 4.41 -4.65 -0.95
N PRO A 53 4.63 -5.96 -1.13
CA PRO A 53 5.87 -6.60 -0.71
C PRO A 53 7.04 -6.10 -1.56
N GLN A 54 8.21 -5.88 -0.94
CA GLN A 54 9.40 -5.35 -1.62
C GLN A 54 9.77 -6.13 -2.89
N SER A 55 9.52 -7.44 -2.94
CA SER A 55 9.72 -8.30 -4.12
C SER A 55 8.92 -7.87 -5.35
N GLN A 56 7.77 -7.22 -5.15
CA GLN A 56 6.88 -6.72 -6.19
C GLN A 56 7.02 -5.20 -6.40
N ALA A 57 7.86 -4.51 -5.61
CA ALA A 57 8.10 -3.09 -5.80
C ALA A 57 9.14 -2.84 -6.88
N LEU A 58 8.82 -1.89 -7.75
CA LEU A 58 9.82 -1.27 -8.60
C LEU A 58 10.54 -0.21 -7.76
N LEU A 59 11.81 -0.45 -7.44
CA LEU A 59 12.65 0.55 -6.79
C LEU A 59 13.33 1.42 -7.85
N GLU A 60 13.19 2.74 -7.72
CA GLU A 60 13.91 3.73 -8.53
C GLU A 60 14.19 4.97 -7.67
N ASP A 61 15.41 5.50 -7.75
CA ASP A 61 15.85 6.69 -6.99
C ASP A 61 15.53 6.63 -5.48
N GLY A 62 15.61 5.44 -4.89
CA GLY A 62 15.32 5.21 -3.48
C GLY A 62 13.82 5.23 -3.12
N ARG A 63 12.93 5.24 -4.13
CA ARG A 63 11.48 5.19 -3.98
C ARG A 63 10.93 3.87 -4.52
N SER A 64 9.93 3.31 -3.84
CA SER A 64 9.20 2.13 -4.28
C SER A 64 7.95 2.51 -5.06
N TYR A 65 7.63 1.79 -6.13
CA TYR A 65 6.44 1.97 -6.97
C TYR A 65 5.73 0.65 -7.22
N CYS A 66 4.40 0.69 -7.38
CA CYS A 66 3.60 -0.51 -7.61
C CYS A 66 3.47 -0.92 -9.07
N CYS A 67 3.80 -0.03 -10.01
CA CYS A 67 3.74 -0.30 -11.45
C CYS A 67 4.62 0.70 -12.21
N ASP A 68 4.97 0.36 -13.45
CA ASP A 68 5.78 1.21 -14.33
C ASP A 68 5.16 2.59 -14.57
N ALA A 69 3.84 2.68 -14.68
CA ALA A 69 3.15 3.96 -14.84
C ALA A 69 3.43 4.90 -13.67
N HIS A 70 3.35 4.39 -12.43
CA HIS A 70 3.65 5.19 -11.24
C HIS A 70 5.13 5.51 -11.07
N ARG A 71 6.02 4.64 -11.57
CA ARG A 71 7.45 4.92 -11.61
C ARG A 71 7.75 6.08 -12.55
N ARG A 72 7.25 6.02 -13.79
CA ARG A 72 7.48 7.07 -14.82
C ARG A 72 6.85 8.42 -14.47
N ASP A 73 5.77 8.39 -13.70
CA ASP A 73 5.02 9.58 -13.31
C ASP A 73 5.53 10.24 -12.00
N GLY A 74 6.38 9.56 -11.22
CA GLY A 74 6.76 9.90 -9.83
C GLY A 74 8.07 10.68 -9.69
#